data_AF-A0A3D0H2J1-F1
#
_entry.id   AF-A0A3D0H2J1-F1
#
_cell.length_a   1.000
_cell.length_b   1.000
_cell.length_c   1.000
_cell.angle_alpha   90.00
_cell.angle_beta   90.00
_cell.angle_gamma   90.00
#
_symmetry.space_group_name_H-M   'P 1'
#
loop_
_entity.id
_entity.type
_entity.pdbx_description
1 polymer ?
#
loop_
_entity_poly.entity_id
_entity_poly.type
_entity_poly.pdbx_seq_one_letter_code
_entity_poly.pdbx_strand_id
1 'polypeptide(L)'
;APAFDLPDPPGLLIVPPGGSPTIGSEEIDGASYTVQRHEFSVFARTAGVQTIPPLTARFHFKRNPLDTDILAAMVNTDAVSFTAQLPPGAEKFGNVISARHLQVVESWKPESDQAKAGDAFTRTITYTAPEVPAMLFPPFPADQIDGLGIYPNPPEVRDHSERGELTGQRRDSITYVCKRPGQYRIPAVRMTWWDLDTRQLRTIELPERTLAVAANPGFAAAPTGAEVRHKWMPELKLLGDWAVTLAAAAFLFLSWRLVGQRILAFFRPVHLAPLNPVQQPKLKR
;
A
#
# COMPACT_ATOMS: atom_id res chain seq x y z
N ALA A 1 0.86 -21.25 -14.85
CA ALA A 1 1.20 -19.91 -15.39
C ALA A 1 2.64 -19.60 -15.01
N PRO A 2 3.37 -18.84 -15.83
CA PRO A 2 4.68 -18.33 -15.44
C PRO A 2 4.55 -17.40 -14.22
N ALA A 3 5.62 -17.35 -13.42
CA ALA A 3 5.82 -16.38 -12.35
C ALA A 3 7.04 -15.52 -12.71
N PHE A 4 6.99 -14.24 -12.38
CA PHE A 4 8.05 -13.28 -12.69
C PHE A 4 8.61 -12.70 -11.40
N ASP A 5 9.92 -12.78 -11.22
CA ASP A 5 10.62 -12.12 -10.13
C ASP A 5 10.97 -10.70 -10.58
N LEU A 6 10.18 -9.73 -10.13
CA LEU A 6 10.31 -8.35 -10.57
C LEU A 6 11.30 -7.58 -9.69
N PRO A 7 12.32 -6.96 -10.30
CA PRO A 7 13.24 -6.07 -9.59
C PRO A 7 12.54 -4.75 -9.23
N ASP A 8 13.06 -4.04 -8.23
CA ASP A 8 12.65 -2.67 -7.87
C ASP A 8 13.83 -1.71 -8.05
N PRO A 9 14.22 -1.39 -9.31
CA PRO A 9 15.33 -0.49 -9.56
C PRO A 9 14.96 0.97 -9.22
N PRO A 10 15.92 1.76 -8.72
CA PRO A 10 15.68 3.16 -8.40
C PRO A 10 15.23 3.93 -9.65
N GLY A 11 14.28 4.84 -9.48
CA GLY A 11 13.83 5.72 -10.57
C GLY A 11 12.85 5.10 -11.56
N LEU A 12 12.61 3.78 -11.53
CA LEU A 12 11.57 3.12 -12.31
C LEU A 12 10.42 2.63 -11.44
N LEU A 13 9.26 2.45 -12.05
CA LEU A 13 8.14 1.66 -11.55
C LEU A 13 7.82 0.61 -12.60
N ILE A 14 7.94 -0.67 -12.24
CA ILE A 14 7.59 -1.79 -13.11
C ILE A 14 6.24 -2.33 -12.65
N VAL A 15 5.23 -2.24 -13.51
CA VAL A 15 3.89 -2.77 -13.25
C VAL A 15 3.82 -4.18 -13.87
N PRO A 16 3.43 -5.20 -13.08
CA PRO A 16 3.29 -6.57 -13.59
C PRO A 16 2.21 -6.63 -14.68
N PRO A 17 2.27 -7.65 -15.56
CA PRO A 17 1.24 -7.88 -16.57
C PRO A 17 -0.14 -8.04 -15.91
N GLY A 18 -1.10 -7.26 -16.41
CA GLY A 18 -2.50 -7.42 -16.04
C GLY A 18 -3.16 -8.56 -16.84
N GLY A 19 -3.89 -9.44 -16.16
CA GLY A 19 -4.72 -10.46 -16.81
C GLY A 19 -3.96 -11.67 -17.36
N SER A 20 -4.61 -12.40 -18.28
CA SER A 20 -4.06 -13.60 -18.93
C SER A 20 -3.11 -13.23 -20.07
N PRO A 21 -2.07 -14.04 -20.33
CA PRO A 21 -1.19 -13.81 -21.47
C PRO A 21 -1.94 -13.92 -22.80
N THR A 22 -1.41 -13.26 -23.82
CA THR A 22 -1.78 -13.57 -25.20
C THR A 22 -1.11 -14.86 -25.61
N ILE A 23 -1.89 -15.84 -26.05
CA ILE A 23 -1.40 -17.15 -26.49
C ILE A 23 -1.35 -17.17 -28.01
N GLY A 24 -0.23 -17.62 -28.57
CA GLY A 24 -0.03 -17.78 -30.00
C GLY A 24 0.69 -19.10 -30.33
N SER A 25 0.99 -19.28 -31.61
CA SER A 25 1.84 -20.36 -32.09
C SER A 25 2.93 -19.78 -32.97
N GLU A 26 4.15 -20.28 -32.85
CA GLU A 26 5.30 -19.88 -33.65
C GLU A 26 6.03 -21.13 -34.14
N GLU A 27 6.55 -21.09 -35.36
CA GLU A 27 7.34 -22.19 -35.93
C GLU A 27 8.81 -21.82 -35.86
N ILE A 28 9.61 -22.62 -35.15
CA ILE A 28 11.05 -22.43 -35.00
C ILE A 28 11.71 -23.73 -35.43
N ASP A 29 12.60 -23.66 -36.43
CA ASP A 29 13.32 -24.82 -36.99
C ASP A 29 12.41 -26.01 -37.39
N GLY A 30 11.21 -25.73 -37.90
CA GLY A 30 10.23 -26.74 -38.32
C GLY A 30 9.42 -27.37 -37.19
N ALA A 31 9.57 -26.89 -35.95
CA ALA A 31 8.78 -27.30 -34.81
C ALA A 31 7.80 -26.19 -34.39
N SER A 32 6.55 -26.57 -34.12
CA SER A 32 5.50 -25.64 -33.67
C SER A 32 5.55 -25.48 -32.15
N TYR A 33 5.69 -24.24 -31.68
CA TYR A 33 5.72 -23.87 -30.28
C TYR A 33 4.49 -23.06 -29.90
N THR A 34 3.91 -23.36 -28.74
CA THR A 34 2.94 -22.46 -28.10
C THR A 34 3.68 -21.29 -27.46
N VAL A 35 3.35 -20.08 -27.86
CA VAL A 35 3.95 -18.84 -27.33
C VAL A 35 3.00 -18.20 -26.33
N GLN A 36 3.54 -17.74 -25.20
CA GLN A 36 2.82 -16.89 -24.25
C GLN A 36 3.50 -15.53 -24.19
N ARG A 37 2.75 -14.48 -24.54
CA ARG A 37 3.21 -13.09 -24.45
C ARG A 37 2.68 -12.44 -23.19
N HIS A 38 3.60 -11.89 -22.39
CA HIS A 38 3.33 -11.09 -21.21
C HIS A 38 3.89 -9.69 -21.43
N GLU A 39 3.10 -8.66 -21.13
CA GLU A 39 3.48 -7.26 -21.32
C GLU A 39 3.58 -6.56 -19.97
N PHE A 40 4.72 -5.90 -19.75
CA PHE A 40 5.00 -5.13 -18.54
C PHE A 40 4.97 -3.65 -18.88
N SER A 41 4.34 -2.85 -18.03
CA SER A 41 4.38 -1.40 -18.17
C SER A 41 5.48 -0.84 -17.27
N VAL A 42 6.39 -0.05 -17.85
CA VAL A 42 7.53 0.52 -17.13
C VAL A 42 7.46 2.04 -17.19
N PHE A 43 7.51 2.69 -16.03
CA PHE A 43 7.40 4.13 -15.90
C PHE A 43 8.67 4.71 -15.28
N ALA A 44 9.29 5.66 -15.97
CA ALA A 44 10.39 6.44 -15.41
C ALA A 44 9.83 7.55 -14.52
N ARG A 45 10.28 7.57 -13.26
CA ARG A 45 9.93 8.60 -12.26
C ARG A 45 10.87 9.80 -12.31
N THR A 46 12.05 9.63 -12.91
CA THR A 46 13.05 10.69 -13.06
C THR A 46 13.62 10.69 -14.48
N ALA A 47 14.05 11.88 -14.93
CA ALA A 47 14.81 12.01 -16.15
C ALA A 47 16.23 11.42 -16.00
N GLY A 48 16.82 11.02 -17.12
CA GLY A 48 18.15 10.43 -17.19
C GLY A 48 18.13 9.01 -17.74
N VAL A 49 19.29 8.36 -17.67
CA VAL A 49 19.45 6.97 -18.09
C VAL A 49 18.78 6.08 -17.05
N GLN A 50 17.86 5.23 -17.52
CA GLN A 50 17.15 4.25 -16.74
C GLN A 50 17.50 2.86 -17.24
N THR A 51 17.65 1.91 -16.31
CA THR A 51 17.94 0.52 -16.65
C THR A 51 16.93 -0.38 -15.99
N ILE A 52 16.23 -1.16 -16.80
CA ILE A 52 15.46 -2.32 -16.38
C ILE A 52 16.49 -3.45 -16.22
N PRO A 53 16.77 -3.91 -14.99
CA PRO A 53 17.72 -5.00 -14.80
C PRO A 53 17.10 -6.32 -15.28
N PRO A 54 17.93 -7.37 -15.47
CA PRO A 54 17.46 -8.71 -15.80
C PRO A 54 16.31 -9.14 -14.89
N LEU A 55 15.23 -9.66 -15.47
CA LEU A 55 14.13 -10.27 -14.74
C LEU A 55 14.14 -11.78 -14.96
N THR A 56 13.72 -12.52 -13.93
CA THR A 56 13.63 -13.98 -14.00
C THR A 56 12.18 -14.40 -14.23
N ALA A 57 11.95 -15.14 -15.32
CA ALA A 57 10.70 -15.82 -15.60
C ALA A 57 10.82 -17.30 -15.20
N ARG A 58 9.94 -17.78 -14.32
CA ARG A 58 9.87 -19.16 -13.86
C ARG A 58 8.60 -19.80 -14.36
N PHE A 59 8.69 -20.92 -15.08
CA PHE A 59 7.52 -21.57 -15.65
C PHE A 59 7.67 -23.08 -15.71
N HIS A 60 6.54 -23.74 -15.98
CA HIS A 60 6.46 -25.18 -16.12
C HIS A 60 5.94 -25.52 -17.52
N PHE A 61 6.49 -26.55 -18.13
CA PHE A 61 6.11 -26.99 -19.46
C PHE A 61 6.21 -28.52 -19.60
N LYS A 62 5.56 -29.04 -20.63
CA LYS A 62 5.70 -30.42 -21.09
C LYS A 62 6.43 -30.41 -22.43
N ARG A 63 7.25 -31.42 -22.72
CA ARG A 63 7.93 -31.51 -24.03
C ARG A 63 6.93 -31.86 -25.13
N ASN A 64 6.00 -32.76 -24.83
CA ASN A 64 4.88 -33.10 -25.70
C ASN A 64 3.55 -32.93 -24.96
N PRO A 65 2.43 -32.66 -25.68
CA PRO A 65 1.12 -32.46 -25.05
C PRO A 65 0.64 -33.63 -24.18
N LEU A 66 1.03 -34.87 -24.53
CA LEU A 66 0.60 -36.10 -23.87
C LEU A 66 1.52 -36.55 -22.73
N ASP A 67 2.64 -35.86 -22.48
CA ASP A 67 3.57 -36.25 -21.41
C ASP A 67 2.91 -36.09 -20.03
N THR A 68 3.22 -36.99 -19.10
CA THR A 68 2.82 -36.84 -17.68
C THR A 68 3.78 -35.96 -16.91
N ASP A 69 5.06 -35.95 -17.31
CA ASP A 69 6.11 -35.23 -16.63
C ASP A 69 6.00 -33.73 -16.92
N ILE A 70 6.04 -32.93 -15.86
CA ILE A 70 6.05 -31.46 -15.93
C ILE A 70 7.45 -30.99 -15.54
N LEU A 71 8.11 -30.32 -16.47
CA LEU A 71 9.46 -29.78 -16.27
C LEU A 71 9.38 -28.32 -15.82
N ALA A 72 10.25 -27.93 -14.88
CA ALA A 72 10.44 -26.53 -14.51
C ALA A 72 11.56 -25.91 -15.36
N ALA A 73 11.36 -24.67 -15.79
CA ALA A 73 12.37 -23.86 -16.46
C ALA A 73 12.44 -22.47 -15.82
N MET A 74 13.63 -21.88 -15.91
CA MET A 74 13.87 -20.49 -15.56
C MET A 74 14.62 -19.82 -16.69
N VAL A 75 14.16 -18.65 -17.08
CA VAL A 75 14.79 -17.83 -18.12
C VAL A 75 15.06 -16.45 -17.52
N ASN A 76 16.27 -15.93 -17.72
CA ASN A 76 16.60 -14.56 -17.38
C ASN A 76 16.59 -13.73 -18.66
N THR A 77 16.01 -12.53 -18.59
CA THR A 77 16.14 -11.57 -19.68
C THR A 77 17.49 -10.85 -19.58
N ASP A 78 17.89 -10.21 -20.67
CA ASP A 78 18.95 -9.21 -20.61
C ASP A 78 18.46 -7.92 -19.95
N ALA A 79 19.41 -7.10 -19.51
CA ALA A 79 19.11 -5.74 -19.05
C ALA A 79 18.73 -4.85 -20.23
N VAL A 80 17.74 -3.98 -20.04
CA VAL A 80 17.32 -3.01 -21.06
C VAL A 80 17.54 -1.61 -20.52
N SER A 81 18.29 -0.78 -21.25
CA SER A 81 18.53 0.61 -20.87
C SER A 81 17.87 1.57 -21.86
N PHE A 82 17.32 2.66 -21.34
CA PHE A 82 16.73 3.74 -22.13
C PHE A 82 16.96 5.09 -21.44
N THR A 83 16.75 6.19 -22.16
CA THR A 83 16.89 7.54 -21.58
C THR A 83 15.53 8.19 -21.48
N ALA A 84 15.11 8.51 -20.24
CA ALA A 84 13.92 9.31 -19.97
C ALA A 84 14.26 10.80 -20.05
N GLN A 85 13.47 11.57 -20.80
CA GLN A 85 13.68 13.00 -20.94
C GLN A 85 12.71 13.77 -20.04
N LEU A 86 13.21 14.86 -19.44
CA LEU A 86 12.33 15.82 -18.78
C LEU A 86 11.56 16.60 -19.87
N PRO A 87 10.23 16.75 -19.76
CA PRO A 87 9.50 17.57 -20.71
C PRO A 87 10.02 19.03 -20.74
N PRO A 88 10.17 19.64 -21.92
CA PRO A 88 10.61 21.03 -22.02
C PRO A 88 9.74 21.99 -21.20
N GLY A 89 10.36 22.84 -20.37
CA GLY A 89 9.66 23.80 -19.52
C GLY A 89 9.14 23.22 -18.18
N ALA A 90 9.33 21.91 -17.95
CA ALA A 90 8.95 21.23 -16.72
C ALA A 90 9.95 21.46 -15.57
N GLU A 91 11.10 22.10 -15.79
CA GLU A 91 12.19 22.24 -14.81
C GLU A 91 11.74 22.94 -13.51
N LYS A 92 10.73 23.80 -13.62
CA LYS A 92 10.15 24.56 -12.50
C LYS A 92 8.96 23.86 -11.82
N PHE A 93 8.49 22.76 -12.39
CA PHE A 93 7.33 22.01 -11.93
C PHE A 93 7.83 20.64 -11.47
N GLY A 94 7.92 20.41 -10.15
CA GLY A 94 8.57 19.22 -9.56
C GLY A 94 8.27 17.90 -10.27
N ASN A 95 7.20 17.20 -9.86
CA ASN A 95 6.76 15.99 -10.57
C ASN A 95 5.69 16.36 -11.60
N VAL A 96 5.99 16.14 -12.88
CA VAL A 96 5.03 16.36 -13.98
C VAL A 96 4.51 15.01 -14.48
N ILE A 97 3.18 14.86 -14.42
CA ILE A 97 2.53 13.71 -15.05
C ILE A 97 2.61 13.85 -16.56
N SER A 98 3.06 12.81 -17.23
CA SER A 98 3.03 12.71 -18.69
C SER A 98 1.93 11.74 -19.10
N ALA A 99 0.94 12.23 -19.84
CA ALA A 99 -0.22 11.44 -20.25
C ALA A 99 -0.71 11.87 -21.64
N ARG A 100 -1.47 11.01 -22.31
CA ARG A 100 -2.19 11.40 -23.54
C ARG A 100 -3.47 12.17 -23.22
N HIS A 101 -4.11 11.81 -22.11
CA HIS A 101 -5.28 12.49 -21.59
C HIS A 101 -5.22 12.54 -20.07
N LEU A 102 -5.64 13.65 -19.47
CA LEU A 102 -5.75 13.78 -18.03
C LEU A 102 -7.05 14.48 -17.68
N GLN A 103 -7.91 13.77 -16.96
CA GLN A 103 -9.14 14.31 -16.40
C GLN A 103 -8.95 14.53 -14.90
N VAL A 104 -9.33 15.72 -14.43
CA VAL A 104 -9.42 16.03 -13.00
C VAL A 104 -10.81 16.56 -12.72
N VAL A 105 -11.52 15.90 -11.82
CA VAL A 105 -12.87 16.29 -11.42
C VAL A 105 -12.87 16.67 -9.95
N GLU A 106 -13.42 17.83 -9.65
CA GLU A 106 -13.68 18.29 -8.30
C GLU A 106 -15.16 18.16 -7.96
N SER A 107 -15.44 17.74 -6.73
CA SER A 107 -16.79 17.78 -6.16
C SER A 107 -16.76 18.16 -4.69
N TRP A 108 -17.86 18.73 -4.21
CA TRP A 108 -18.01 19.20 -2.84
C TRP A 108 -19.28 18.66 -2.22
N LYS A 109 -19.23 18.28 -0.95
CA LYS A 109 -20.40 17.82 -0.20
C LYS A 109 -20.43 18.43 1.20
N PRO A 110 -21.47 19.20 1.57
CA PRO A 110 -22.54 19.69 0.69
C PRO A 110 -22.01 20.68 -0.36
N GLU A 111 -22.81 20.95 -1.40
CA GLU A 111 -22.47 21.89 -2.48
C GLU A 111 -22.74 23.37 -2.13
N SER A 112 -23.26 23.65 -0.93
CA SER A 112 -23.52 25.01 -0.44
C SER A 112 -22.22 25.74 -0.07
N ASP A 113 -22.17 27.05 -0.30
CA ASP A 113 -21.10 27.92 0.24
C ASP A 113 -21.44 28.52 1.61
N GLN A 114 -22.65 28.27 2.09
CA GLN A 114 -23.14 28.71 3.40
C GLN A 114 -23.00 27.57 4.40
N ALA A 115 -22.47 27.90 5.58
CA ALA A 115 -22.29 26.99 6.69
C ALA A 115 -22.59 27.67 8.02
N LYS A 116 -22.68 26.88 9.08
CA LYS A 116 -22.63 27.32 10.46
C LYS A 116 -21.40 26.74 11.16
N ALA A 117 -20.96 27.38 12.24
CA ALA A 117 -19.91 26.78 13.07
C ALA A 117 -20.34 25.38 13.54
N GLY A 118 -19.44 24.40 13.39
CA GLY A 118 -19.69 22.97 13.60
C GLY A 118 -19.96 22.17 12.32
N ASP A 119 -20.37 22.82 11.22
CA ASP A 119 -20.64 22.13 9.95
C ASP A 119 -19.34 21.66 9.28
N ALA A 120 -19.48 20.66 8.40
CA ALA A 120 -18.37 20.08 7.66
C ALA A 120 -18.63 20.01 6.15
N PHE A 121 -17.57 20.21 5.36
CA PHE A 121 -17.56 20.09 3.90
C PHE A 121 -16.51 19.07 3.50
N THR A 122 -16.84 18.19 2.57
CA THR A 122 -15.89 17.25 1.98
C THR A 122 -15.59 17.70 0.55
N ARG A 123 -14.34 18.06 0.28
CA ARG A 123 -13.81 18.28 -1.06
C ARG A 123 -13.24 16.97 -1.58
N THR A 124 -13.68 16.52 -2.74
CA THR A 124 -13.20 15.28 -3.38
C THR A 124 -12.64 15.58 -4.76
N ILE A 125 -11.38 15.23 -4.97
CA ILE A 125 -10.66 15.41 -6.24
C ILE A 125 -10.42 14.01 -6.81
N THR A 126 -10.78 13.81 -8.08
CA THR A 126 -10.55 12.54 -8.77
C THR A 126 -9.69 12.79 -10.01
N TYR A 127 -8.53 12.15 -10.06
CA TYR A 127 -7.62 12.11 -11.21
C TYR A 127 -7.89 10.83 -12.00
N THR A 128 -7.99 10.93 -13.32
CA THR A 128 -8.10 9.78 -14.21
C THR A 128 -7.26 10.00 -15.46
N ALA A 129 -6.44 9.03 -15.84
CA ALA A 129 -5.69 9.05 -17.10
C ALA A 129 -5.44 7.63 -17.63
N PRO A 130 -5.49 7.42 -18.96
CA PRO A 130 -5.00 6.22 -19.60
C PRO A 130 -3.47 6.18 -19.54
N GLU A 131 -2.92 4.97 -19.56
CA GLU A 131 -1.47 4.69 -19.58
C GLU A 131 -0.69 5.31 -18.40
N VAL A 132 -1.37 5.67 -17.30
CA VAL A 132 -0.72 6.21 -16.10
C VAL A 132 -1.24 5.43 -14.89
N PRO A 133 -0.37 4.74 -14.13
CA PRO A 133 -0.74 4.10 -12.88
C PRO A 133 -1.24 5.13 -11.87
N ALA A 134 -2.31 4.79 -11.17
CA ALA A 134 -2.96 5.65 -10.21
C ALA A 134 -2.03 6.13 -9.07
N MET A 135 -1.05 5.30 -8.71
CA MET A 135 -0.04 5.62 -7.70
C MET A 135 0.90 6.76 -8.12
N LEU A 136 1.01 7.07 -9.42
CA LEU A 136 1.86 8.14 -9.92
C LEU A 136 1.21 9.52 -9.81
N PHE A 137 -0.13 9.61 -9.68
CA PHE A 137 -0.78 10.90 -9.49
C PHE A 137 -0.31 11.58 -8.19
N PRO A 138 -0.02 12.89 -8.23
CA PRO A 138 0.45 13.60 -7.05
C PRO A 138 -0.67 13.67 -6.00
N PRO A 139 -0.31 13.70 -4.71
CA PRO A 139 -1.29 13.95 -3.66
C PRO A 139 -1.85 15.37 -3.78
N PHE A 140 -3.14 15.53 -3.50
CA PHE A 140 -3.77 16.83 -3.44
C PHE A 140 -3.34 17.61 -2.19
N PRO A 141 -2.95 18.90 -2.30
CA PRO A 141 -2.50 19.69 -1.15
C PRO A 141 -3.65 19.94 -0.16
N ALA A 142 -3.31 19.95 1.14
CA ALA A 142 -4.23 20.16 2.24
C ALA A 142 -3.68 21.21 3.23
N ASP A 143 -3.38 22.39 2.70
CA ASP A 143 -2.78 23.48 3.45
C ASP A 143 -3.68 23.94 4.61
N GLN A 144 -3.08 24.32 5.73
CA GLN A 144 -3.80 24.82 6.90
C GLN A 144 -4.52 26.14 6.57
N ILE A 145 -5.78 26.26 7.00
CA ILE A 145 -6.58 27.48 6.88
C ILE A 145 -7.09 27.82 8.28
N ASP A 146 -6.67 28.98 8.79
CA ASP A 146 -7.06 29.43 10.12
C ASP A 146 -8.58 29.49 10.27
N GLY A 147 -9.11 28.83 11.31
CA GLY A 147 -10.55 28.74 11.58
C GLY A 147 -11.27 27.55 10.93
N LEU A 148 -10.57 26.77 10.08
CA LEU A 148 -11.03 25.45 9.63
C LEU A 148 -10.23 24.33 10.31
N GLY A 149 -10.88 23.19 10.56
CA GLY A 149 -10.21 21.91 10.82
C GLY A 149 -10.11 21.14 9.52
N ILE A 150 -8.91 20.71 9.14
CA ILE A 150 -8.67 20.07 7.85
C ILE A 150 -8.21 18.63 8.10
N TYR A 151 -8.98 17.68 7.57
CA TYR A 151 -8.79 16.26 7.78
C TYR A 151 -8.74 15.54 6.43
N PRO A 152 -7.54 15.34 5.86
CA PRO A 152 -7.37 14.52 4.66
C PRO A 152 -7.67 13.06 4.97
N ASN A 153 -8.41 12.41 4.09
CA ASN A 153 -8.62 10.96 4.14
C ASN A 153 -7.49 10.25 3.38
N PRO A 154 -7.23 8.95 3.68
CA PRO A 154 -6.36 8.13 2.87
C PRO A 154 -6.81 8.13 1.39
N PRO A 155 -5.88 8.20 0.43
CA PRO A 155 -6.24 8.22 -0.98
C PRO A 155 -6.81 6.88 -1.43
N GLU A 156 -7.84 6.92 -2.28
CA GLU A 156 -8.27 5.73 -3.00
C GLU A 156 -7.55 5.64 -4.34
N VAL A 157 -6.83 4.55 -4.57
CA VAL A 157 -6.04 4.31 -5.78
C VAL A 157 -6.61 3.07 -6.48
N ARG A 158 -6.93 3.19 -7.76
CA ARG A 158 -7.51 2.10 -8.57
C ARG A 158 -6.84 2.08 -9.94
N ASP A 159 -6.24 0.95 -10.27
CA ASP A 159 -5.75 0.66 -11.61
C ASP A 159 -6.68 -0.37 -12.26
N HIS A 160 -7.15 -0.05 -13.46
CA HIS A 160 -7.92 -0.96 -14.31
C HIS A 160 -7.12 -1.28 -15.56
N SER A 161 -7.01 -2.54 -15.93
CA SER A 161 -6.30 -2.98 -17.12
C SER A 161 -7.22 -3.84 -17.97
N GLU A 162 -7.52 -3.42 -19.19
CA GLU A 162 -8.31 -4.21 -20.15
C GLU A 162 -7.49 -4.40 -21.44
N ARG A 163 -7.26 -5.66 -21.85
CA ARG A 163 -6.50 -5.99 -23.09
C ARG A 163 -5.13 -5.29 -23.21
N GLY A 164 -4.46 -5.04 -22.08
CA GLY A 164 -3.16 -4.34 -22.02
C GLY A 164 -3.26 -2.83 -21.89
N GLU A 165 -4.45 -2.25 -21.99
CA GLU A 165 -4.68 -0.81 -21.78
C GLU A 165 -4.92 -0.53 -20.30
N LEU A 166 -3.95 0.14 -19.66
CA LEU A 166 -4.03 0.60 -18.28
C LEU A 166 -4.81 1.91 -18.20
N THR A 167 -5.72 2.03 -17.24
CA THR A 167 -6.31 3.30 -16.81
C THR A 167 -6.16 3.41 -15.30
N GLY A 168 -5.43 4.43 -14.85
CA GLY A 168 -5.30 4.74 -13.44
C GLY A 168 -6.31 5.79 -12.99
N GLN A 169 -6.82 5.60 -11.79
CA GLN A 169 -7.66 6.56 -11.08
C GLN A 169 -7.20 6.74 -9.63
N ARG A 170 -6.95 7.99 -9.23
CA ARG A 170 -6.70 8.37 -7.83
C ARG A 170 -7.79 9.30 -7.35
N ARG A 171 -8.30 9.07 -6.14
CA ARG A 171 -9.27 9.93 -5.47
C ARG A 171 -8.75 10.39 -4.12
N ASP A 172 -8.65 11.70 -3.96
CA ASP A 172 -8.26 12.36 -2.72
C ASP A 172 -9.47 13.08 -2.13
N SER A 173 -9.73 12.89 -0.84
CA SER A 173 -10.86 13.53 -0.13
C SER A 173 -10.37 14.26 1.11
N ILE A 174 -10.83 15.50 1.31
CA ILE A 174 -10.48 16.33 2.46
C ILE A 174 -11.75 16.85 3.11
N THR A 175 -11.89 16.61 4.42
CA THR A 175 -12.98 17.16 5.23
C THR A 175 -12.54 18.44 5.93
N TYR A 176 -13.27 19.53 5.67
CA TYR A 176 -13.12 20.84 6.28
C TYR A 176 -14.22 21.03 7.33
N VAL A 177 -13.85 21.22 8.59
CA VAL A 177 -14.77 21.47 9.71
C VAL A 177 -14.72 22.95 10.09
N CYS A 178 -15.85 23.63 10.07
CA CYS A 178 -15.95 25.07 10.34
C CYS A 178 -15.89 25.32 11.86
N LYS A 179 -14.76 25.79 12.39
CA LYS A 179 -14.60 25.95 13.86
C LYS A 179 -15.17 27.24 14.39
N ARG A 180 -15.11 28.33 13.61
CA ARG A 180 -15.53 29.67 14.02
C ARG A 180 -16.34 30.35 12.91
N PRO A 181 -17.21 31.32 13.23
CA PRO A 181 -17.87 32.15 12.23
C PRO A 181 -16.85 33.03 11.49
N GLY A 182 -17.10 33.29 10.22
CA GLY A 182 -16.21 34.08 9.36
C GLY A 182 -16.36 33.74 7.88
N GLN A 183 -15.53 34.35 7.05
CA GLN A 183 -15.36 33.96 5.65
C GLN A 183 -14.03 33.24 5.49
N TYR A 184 -14.05 32.05 4.90
CA TYR A 184 -12.86 31.24 4.68
C TYR A 184 -12.65 31.00 3.20
N ARG A 185 -11.43 31.30 2.74
CA ARG A 185 -11.00 31.15 1.36
C ARG A 185 -10.19 29.87 1.23
N ILE A 186 -10.72 28.88 0.51
CA ILE A 186 -10.02 27.65 0.17
C ILE A 186 -9.35 27.87 -1.18
N PRO A 187 -8.00 27.92 -1.23
CA PRO A 187 -7.28 28.42 -2.40
C PRO A 187 -7.52 27.57 -3.66
N ALA A 188 -7.45 28.24 -4.81
CA ALA A 188 -7.38 27.58 -6.11
C ALA A 188 -6.13 26.69 -6.18
N VAL A 189 -6.25 25.55 -6.86
CA VAL A 189 -5.13 24.62 -7.07
C VAL A 189 -4.89 24.48 -8.56
N ARG A 190 -3.64 24.68 -8.97
CA ARG A 190 -3.20 24.53 -10.35
C ARG A 190 -2.30 23.31 -10.47
N MET A 191 -2.62 22.43 -11.40
CA MET A 191 -1.80 21.27 -11.71
C MET A 191 -1.32 21.37 -13.16
N THR A 192 -0.01 21.26 -13.34
CA THR A 192 0.60 21.23 -14.67
C THR A 192 0.97 19.79 -15.04
N TRP A 193 0.67 19.40 -16.26
CA TRP A 193 0.94 18.08 -16.80
C TRP A 193 1.45 18.20 -18.24
N TRP A 194 2.20 17.19 -18.69
CA TRP A 194 2.70 17.12 -20.06
C TRP A 194 1.76 16.28 -20.91
N ASP A 195 1.20 16.90 -21.94
CA ASP A 195 0.40 16.21 -22.95
C ASP A 195 1.32 15.56 -23.97
N LEU A 196 1.32 14.22 -24.01
CA LEU A 196 2.16 13.42 -24.90
C LEU A 196 1.77 13.54 -26.38
N ASP A 197 0.51 13.82 -26.67
CA ASP A 197 0.01 13.91 -28.05
C ASP A 197 0.31 15.29 -28.63
N THR A 198 0.06 16.36 -27.86
CA THR A 198 0.36 17.73 -28.30
C THR A 198 1.77 18.22 -28.00
N ARG A 199 2.53 17.46 -27.19
CA ARG A 199 3.90 17.77 -26.75
C ARG A 199 4.00 19.17 -26.13
N GLN A 200 3.06 19.47 -25.24
CA GLN A 200 2.96 20.76 -24.56
C GLN A 200 2.61 20.58 -23.10
N LEU A 201 3.07 21.51 -22.27
CA LEU A 201 2.60 21.64 -20.90
C LEU A 201 1.18 22.21 -20.91
N ARG A 202 0.28 21.52 -20.22
CA ARG A 202 -1.09 21.96 -19.98
C ARG A 202 -1.30 22.17 -18.51
N THR A 203 -2.19 23.12 -18.18
CA THR A 203 -2.56 23.41 -16.80
C THR A 203 -4.04 23.18 -16.61
N ILE A 204 -4.37 22.47 -15.54
CA ILE A 204 -5.74 22.33 -15.04
C ILE A 204 -5.83 23.17 -13.77
N GLU A 205 -6.85 24.01 -13.69
CA GLU A 205 -7.14 24.85 -12.53
C GLU A 205 -8.42 24.37 -11.87
N LEU A 206 -8.31 24.04 -10.59
CA LEU A 206 -9.45 23.87 -9.70
C LEU A 206 -9.69 25.21 -9.00
N PRO A 207 -10.87 25.82 -9.18
CA PRO A 207 -11.12 27.17 -8.73
C PRO A 207 -11.06 27.26 -7.21
N GLU A 208 -10.78 28.47 -6.75
CA GLU A 208 -10.94 28.82 -5.36
C GLU A 208 -12.41 28.73 -4.94
N ARG A 209 -12.62 28.38 -3.66
CA ARG A 209 -13.95 28.36 -3.05
C ARG A 209 -13.99 29.19 -1.77
N THR A 210 -15.01 30.02 -1.63
CA THR A 210 -15.22 30.82 -0.42
C THR A 210 -16.39 30.26 0.38
N LEU A 211 -16.16 29.93 1.65
CA LEU A 211 -17.19 29.49 2.59
C LEU A 211 -17.59 30.63 3.53
N ALA A 212 -18.87 30.94 3.58
CA ALA A 212 -19.46 31.87 4.54
C ALA A 212 -20.01 31.09 5.74
N VAL A 213 -19.36 31.24 6.89
CA VAL A 213 -19.69 30.51 8.11
C VAL A 213 -20.39 31.45 9.10
N ALA A 214 -21.66 31.20 9.35
CA ALA A 214 -22.45 31.90 10.33
C ALA A 214 -22.21 31.38 11.76
N ALA A 215 -22.53 32.22 12.75
CA ALA A 215 -22.57 31.82 14.14
C ALA A 215 -23.58 30.69 14.36
N ASN A 216 -23.18 29.70 15.16
CA ASN A 216 -24.06 28.67 15.66
C ASN A 216 -24.10 28.77 17.19
N PRO A 217 -25.14 29.40 17.76
CA PRO A 217 -25.27 29.53 19.22
C PRO A 217 -25.25 28.18 19.95
N GLY A 218 -25.72 27.11 19.30
CA GLY A 218 -25.67 25.74 19.83
C GLY A 218 -24.29 25.08 19.80
N PHE A 219 -23.36 25.59 19.00
CA PHE A 219 -21.97 25.11 18.92
C PHE A 219 -21.03 25.92 19.84
N ALA A 220 -21.30 27.22 20.02
CA ALA A 220 -20.58 28.07 20.96
C ALA A 220 -20.86 27.71 22.44
N ALA A 221 -21.92 26.94 22.71
CA ALA A 221 -22.30 26.47 24.04
C ALA A 221 -21.58 25.17 24.46
N ALA A 222 -20.44 24.83 23.85
CA ALA A 222 -19.51 23.89 24.48
C ALA A 222 -18.68 24.68 25.51
N PRO A 223 -18.74 24.35 26.82
CA PRO A 223 -17.99 25.08 27.82
C PRO A 223 -16.49 24.96 27.55
N THR A 224 -15.86 26.04 27.09
CA THR A 224 -14.43 26.30 27.33
C THR A 224 -14.23 26.30 28.84
N GLY A 225 -13.66 25.21 29.37
CA GLY A 225 -13.40 25.06 30.80
C GLY A 225 -14.28 24.03 31.52
N ALA A 226 -14.62 22.92 30.87
CA ALA A 226 -14.63 21.65 31.59
C ALA A 226 -13.42 20.87 31.10
N GLU A 227 -12.47 20.57 31.99
CA GLU A 227 -11.58 19.44 31.78
C GLU A 227 -12.47 18.21 31.56
N VAL A 228 -12.77 17.92 30.30
CA VAL A 228 -13.17 16.58 29.90
C VAL A 228 -11.90 15.76 30.03
N ARG A 229 -11.60 15.33 31.27
CA ARG A 229 -10.89 14.07 31.49
C ARG A 229 -11.62 13.08 30.62
N HIS A 230 -11.02 12.73 29.49
CA HIS A 230 -11.39 11.59 28.69
C HIS A 230 -11.33 10.38 29.64
N LYS A 231 -12.44 10.10 30.34
CA LYS A 231 -12.66 8.83 31.03
C LYS A 231 -13.11 7.85 29.95
N TRP A 232 -12.21 7.59 29.01
CA TRP A 232 -12.32 6.49 28.09
C TRP A 232 -11.96 5.23 28.88
N MET A 233 -12.90 4.28 28.85
CA MET A 233 -12.94 2.97 29.52
C MET A 233 -13.26 2.95 31.02
N PRO A 234 -14.47 2.46 31.40
CA PRO A 234 -14.61 1.58 32.54
C PRO A 234 -14.32 0.10 32.20
N GLU A 235 -14.10 -0.29 30.94
CA GLU A 235 -13.98 -1.73 30.55
C GLU A 235 -12.56 -2.25 30.24
N LEU A 236 -11.51 -1.42 30.27
CA LEU A 236 -10.12 -1.91 30.08
C LEU A 236 -9.27 -1.92 31.35
N LYS A 237 -9.85 -1.60 32.52
CA LYS A 237 -9.20 -1.93 33.80
C LYS A 237 -9.38 -3.39 34.18
N LEU A 238 -10.46 -4.05 33.71
CA LEU A 238 -10.63 -5.49 33.96
C LEU A 238 -9.50 -6.29 33.28
N LEU A 239 -9.18 -6.04 32.01
CA LEU A 239 -8.15 -6.80 31.30
C LEU A 239 -6.71 -6.61 31.84
N GLY A 240 -6.38 -5.43 32.39
CA GLY A 240 -5.09 -5.18 33.02
C GLY A 240 -4.91 -5.90 34.35
N ASP A 241 -5.94 -5.92 35.19
CA ASP A 241 -5.90 -6.59 36.51
C ASP A 241 -5.87 -8.13 36.36
N TRP A 242 -6.55 -8.68 35.34
CA TRP A 242 -6.44 -10.11 35.01
C TRP A 242 -5.07 -10.50 34.43
N ALA A 243 -4.41 -9.62 33.68
CA ALA A 243 -3.08 -9.89 33.14
C ALA A 243 -2.00 -9.91 34.25
N VAL A 244 -2.08 -9.00 35.23
CA VAL A 244 -1.15 -8.97 36.37
C VAL A 244 -1.39 -10.14 37.32
N THR A 245 -2.64 -10.55 37.55
CA THR A 245 -2.95 -11.72 38.38
C THR A 245 -2.56 -13.04 37.72
N LEU A 246 -2.76 -13.19 36.40
CA LEU A 246 -2.28 -14.36 35.64
C LEU A 246 -0.76 -14.44 35.59
N ALA A 247 -0.06 -13.30 35.44
CA ALA A 247 1.40 -13.26 35.50
C ALA A 247 1.93 -13.62 36.90
N ALA A 248 1.30 -13.11 37.98
CA ALA A 248 1.67 -13.45 39.35
C ALA A 248 1.38 -14.92 39.69
N ALA A 249 0.26 -15.48 39.23
CA ALA A 249 -0.07 -16.89 39.41
C ALA A 249 0.88 -17.81 38.64
N ALA A 250 1.26 -17.45 37.40
CA ALA A 250 2.26 -18.19 36.63
C ALA A 250 3.64 -18.13 37.30
N PHE A 251 4.04 -16.97 37.86
CA PHE A 251 5.31 -16.82 38.57
C PHE A 251 5.33 -17.62 39.88
N LEU A 252 4.24 -17.62 40.65
CA LEU A 252 4.09 -18.44 41.85
C LEU A 252 4.10 -19.94 41.50
N PHE A 253 3.38 -20.37 40.46
CA PHE A 253 3.38 -21.77 40.01
C PHE A 253 4.76 -22.24 39.53
N LEU A 254 5.48 -21.39 38.79
CA LEU A 254 6.84 -21.70 38.31
C LEU A 254 7.85 -21.73 39.47
N SER A 255 7.72 -20.81 40.43
CA SER A 255 8.53 -20.82 41.66
C SER A 255 8.24 -22.05 42.53
N TRP A 256 6.98 -22.47 42.63
CA TRP A 256 6.58 -23.65 43.41
C TRP A 256 7.03 -24.95 42.73
N ARG A 257 7.05 -25.00 41.40
CA ARG A 257 7.68 -26.10 40.65
C ARG A 257 9.20 -26.14 40.84
N LEU A 258 9.89 -25.00 40.80
CA LEU A 258 11.35 -24.94 40.97
C LEU A 258 11.78 -25.25 42.42
N VAL A 259 11.01 -24.80 43.41
CA VAL A 259 11.26 -25.10 44.84
C VAL A 259 10.81 -26.53 45.17
N GLY A 260 9.68 -26.99 44.63
CA GLY A 260 9.19 -28.36 44.80
C GLY A 260 10.13 -29.40 44.20
N GLN A 261 10.73 -29.13 43.03
CA GLN A 261 11.78 -29.97 42.44
C GLN A 261 13.08 -29.96 43.26
N ARG A 262 13.35 -28.90 44.03
CA ARG A 262 14.50 -28.84 44.96
C ARG A 262 14.26 -29.58 46.27
N ILE A 263 13.02 -29.62 46.78
CA ILE A 263 12.66 -30.34 48.01
C ILE A 263 12.49 -31.85 47.75
N LEU A 264 12.00 -32.26 46.57
CA LEU A 264 11.95 -33.68 46.16
C LEU A 264 13.31 -34.26 45.74
N ALA A 265 14.34 -33.42 45.55
CA ALA A 265 15.72 -33.89 45.31
C ALA A 265 16.41 -34.44 46.57
N PHE A 266 15.88 -34.15 47.76
CA PHE A 266 16.41 -34.66 49.04
C PHE A 266 15.94 -36.09 49.37
N PHE A 267 14.91 -36.60 48.67
CA PHE A 267 14.39 -37.96 48.79
C PHE A 267 14.62 -38.77 47.50
N ARG A 268 15.85 -38.76 46.97
CA ARG A 268 16.24 -39.75 45.96
C ARG A 268 16.49 -41.10 46.65
N PRO A 269 15.76 -42.17 46.30
CA PRO A 269 16.03 -43.49 46.85
C PRO A 269 17.42 -43.97 46.41
N VAL A 270 18.24 -44.35 47.40
CA VAL A 270 19.55 -44.97 47.20
C VAL A 270 19.31 -46.41 46.73
N HIS A 271 19.64 -46.72 45.48
CA HIS A 271 19.68 -48.09 45.00
C HIS A 271 20.90 -48.79 45.59
N LEU A 272 20.68 -49.73 46.51
CA LEU A 272 21.71 -50.63 47.02
C LEU A 272 22.16 -51.60 45.92
N ALA A 273 23.47 -51.85 45.87
CA ALA A 273 24.09 -52.74 44.89
C ALA A 273 23.59 -54.20 45.06
N PRO A 274 23.41 -54.94 43.95
CA PRO A 274 22.78 -56.26 43.95
C PRO A 274 23.67 -57.36 44.54
N LEU A 275 23.07 -58.24 45.34
CA LEU A 275 23.71 -59.33 46.09
C LEU A 275 23.49 -60.73 45.47
N ASN A 276 23.40 -60.84 44.13
CA ASN A 276 23.64 -62.13 43.45
C ASN A 276 23.79 -61.96 41.92
N PRO A 277 24.83 -62.53 41.27
CA PRO A 277 25.07 -62.38 39.84
C PRO A 277 24.35 -63.48 39.03
N VAL A 278 23.70 -63.13 37.92
CA VAL A 278 23.23 -64.11 36.93
C VAL A 278 23.87 -63.80 35.57
N GLN A 279 24.42 -64.86 34.99
CA GLN A 279 25.41 -64.92 33.92
C GLN A 279 24.88 -64.49 32.56
N GLN A 280 25.77 -63.86 31.78
CA GLN A 280 25.61 -63.59 30.34
C GLN A 280 25.66 -64.88 29.51
N PRO A 281 24.80 -65.05 28.49
CA PRO A 281 25.09 -65.95 27.39
C PRO A 281 25.94 -65.24 26.32
N LYS A 282 27.01 -65.91 25.93
CA LYS A 282 28.00 -65.53 24.91
C LYS A 282 27.42 -65.51 23.49
N LEU A 283 28.01 -64.64 22.67
CA LEU A 283 28.03 -64.68 21.21
C LEU A 283 28.28 -66.09 20.63
N LYS A 284 27.62 -66.39 19.51
CA LYS A 284 28.19 -67.18 18.39
C LYS A 284 27.83 -66.47 17.08
N ARG A 285 28.87 -65.89 16.46
CA ARG A 285 29.43 -66.20 15.12
C ARG A 285 28.63 -65.62 13.97
#